data_AF-A0A135VFY3-F1
#
_entry.id   AF-A0A135VFY3-F1
#
_cell.length_a   1.000
_cell.length_b   1.000
_cell.length_c   1.000
_cell.angle_alpha   90.00
_cell.angle_beta   90.00
_cell.angle_gamma   90.00
#
_symmetry.space_group_name_H-M   'P 1'
#
loop_
_entity.id
_entity.type
_entity.pdbx_description
1 polymer ?
#
loop_
_entity_poly.entity_id
_entity_poly.type
_entity_poly.pdbx_seq_one_letter_code
_entity_poly.pdbx_strand_id
1 'polypeptide(L)'
;MNQSMLGPFRRMIEVFQEKEATTPEKALTWKDLGFPTEFEVFSSQLPPDESPIVRVGNKYYLSEKRLTELRKRRNELFSPLRKWIKHTAKVPKGFLRYQVLYKLKERPMSGSELTAAIEEDLGGFWKPKPGSMYPLLKSLFRDGLTREIPDEDGRTRRYELTPKGLEFIENEIERSSELREKISQVLFPSASFSPFMDSPEKIPPALQNLFPTLLSLRILLMSNPSPIILEEIAKAAERFILELEKIRKKYEPSDSTN
;
A
#
# COMPACT_ATOMS: atom_id res chain seq x y z
N MET A 1 17.46 5.80 1.04
CA MET A 1 16.78 4.74 0.26
C MET A 1 15.28 4.97 0.33
N ASN A 2 14.63 5.38 -0.77
CA ASN A 2 13.19 5.61 -0.80
C ASN A 2 12.45 4.27 -0.93
N GLN A 3 11.98 3.77 0.21
CA GLN A 3 11.24 2.52 0.38
C GLN A 3 9.75 2.73 0.12
N SER A 4 9.34 2.86 -1.15
CA SER A 4 7.92 2.78 -1.49
C SER A 4 7.70 1.70 -2.53
N MET A 5 7.35 0.50 -2.08
CA MET A 5 6.71 -0.55 -2.87
C MET A 5 5.74 -1.27 -1.94
N LEU A 6 4.47 -1.28 -2.34
CA LEU A 6 3.33 -1.93 -1.71
C LEU A 6 3.70 -3.25 -1.01
N GLY A 7 3.32 -3.40 0.26
CA GLY A 7 3.71 -4.51 1.15
C GLY A 7 3.69 -5.93 0.54
N PRO A 8 2.72 -6.33 -0.31
CA PRO A 8 2.71 -7.65 -0.93
C PRO A 8 3.83 -7.88 -1.97
N PHE A 9 4.12 -6.86 -2.80
CA PHE A 9 5.16 -6.96 -3.83
C PHE A 9 6.57 -6.86 -3.21
N ARG A 10 6.71 -6.06 -2.14
CA ARG A 10 7.93 -6.00 -1.33
C ARG A 10 8.26 -7.37 -0.73
N ARG A 11 7.29 -7.99 -0.05
CA ARG A 11 7.46 -9.33 0.53
C ARG A 11 7.82 -10.37 -0.53
N MET A 12 7.24 -10.26 -1.72
CA MET A 12 7.60 -11.12 -2.84
C MET A 12 9.08 -10.97 -3.20
N ILE A 13 9.56 -9.75 -3.42
CA ILE A 13 10.98 -9.47 -3.71
C ILE A 13 11.89 -9.99 -2.61
N GLU A 14 11.55 -9.74 -1.34
CA GLU A 14 12.33 -10.18 -0.17
C GLU A 14 12.48 -11.71 -0.16
N VAL A 15 11.41 -12.46 -0.42
CA VAL A 15 11.45 -13.92 -0.50
C VAL A 15 12.38 -14.42 -1.62
N PHE A 16 12.34 -13.79 -2.81
CA PHE A 16 13.27 -14.14 -3.89
C PHE A 16 14.72 -13.87 -3.51
N GLN A 17 14.99 -12.80 -2.75
CA GLN A 17 16.33 -12.45 -2.28
C GLN A 17 16.82 -13.39 -1.16
N GLU A 18 15.97 -13.69 -0.18
CA GLU A 18 16.24 -14.63 0.92
C GLU A 18 16.52 -16.05 0.42
N LYS A 19 15.80 -16.48 -0.62
CA LYS A 19 15.97 -17.79 -1.25
C LYS A 19 17.06 -17.81 -2.33
N GLU A 20 17.78 -16.70 -2.50
CA GLU A 20 18.82 -16.49 -3.51
C GLU A 20 18.38 -16.75 -4.96
N ALA A 21 17.09 -16.70 -5.25
CA ALA A 21 16.53 -16.93 -6.58
C ALA A 21 16.65 -15.68 -7.45
N THR A 22 17.87 -15.18 -7.65
CA THR A 22 18.16 -13.91 -8.33
C THR A 22 18.87 -14.05 -9.68
N THR A 23 19.20 -15.29 -10.07
CA THR A 23 19.81 -15.61 -11.36
C THR A 23 19.06 -16.76 -12.04
N PRO A 24 19.17 -16.94 -13.37
CA PRO A 24 18.54 -18.04 -14.09
C PRO A 24 18.88 -19.42 -13.52
N GLU A 25 20.11 -19.61 -13.07
CA GLU A 25 20.63 -20.88 -12.54
C GLU A 25 20.06 -21.20 -11.16
N LYS A 26 19.76 -20.14 -10.37
CA LYS A 26 19.16 -20.24 -9.04
C LYS A 26 17.63 -20.11 -9.07
N ALA A 27 17.00 -20.19 -10.25
CA ALA A 27 15.55 -20.08 -10.34
C ALA A 27 14.84 -21.16 -9.51
N LEU A 28 13.72 -20.80 -8.89
CA LEU A 28 12.94 -21.66 -8.00
C LEU A 28 11.47 -21.72 -8.43
N THR A 29 10.75 -22.78 -8.07
CA THR A 29 9.30 -22.84 -8.28
C THR A 29 8.58 -21.97 -7.25
N TRP A 30 7.32 -21.59 -7.52
CA TRP A 30 6.51 -20.87 -6.52
C TRP A 30 6.36 -21.65 -5.21
N LYS A 31 6.27 -22.98 -5.31
CA LYS A 31 6.24 -23.89 -4.17
C LYS A 31 7.52 -23.81 -3.33
N ASP A 32 8.69 -23.80 -3.97
CA ASP A 32 9.98 -23.72 -3.28
C ASP A 32 10.21 -22.35 -2.61
N LEU A 33 9.60 -21.31 -3.20
CA LEU A 33 9.56 -19.95 -2.65
C LEU A 33 8.52 -19.78 -1.53
N GLY A 34 7.66 -20.77 -1.28
CA GLY A 34 6.63 -20.72 -0.25
C GLY A 34 5.38 -19.93 -0.63
N PHE A 35 5.14 -19.72 -1.93
CA PHE A 35 3.91 -19.11 -2.44
C PHE A 35 2.88 -20.19 -2.82
N PRO A 36 1.57 -19.91 -2.68
CA PRO A 36 0.51 -20.81 -3.15
C PRO A 36 0.64 -21.12 -4.65
N THR A 37 0.33 -22.35 -5.06
CA THR A 37 0.40 -22.78 -6.47
C THR A 37 -0.47 -21.94 -7.41
N GLU A 38 -1.51 -21.27 -6.90
CA GLU A 38 -2.31 -20.33 -7.69
C GLU A 38 -1.48 -19.15 -8.26
N PHE A 39 -0.31 -18.84 -7.68
CA PHE A 39 0.61 -17.82 -8.21
C PHE A 39 1.20 -18.17 -9.58
N GLU A 40 1.21 -19.44 -9.99
CA GLU A 40 1.61 -19.84 -11.36
C GLU A 40 0.68 -19.26 -12.41
N VAL A 41 -0.62 -19.19 -12.12
CA VAL A 41 -1.64 -18.62 -13.01
C VAL A 41 -1.49 -17.09 -13.07
N PHE A 42 -1.18 -16.44 -11.96
CA PHE A 42 -0.99 -14.99 -11.92
C PHE A 42 0.30 -14.54 -12.64
N SER A 43 1.40 -15.23 -12.41
CA SER A 43 2.72 -14.88 -12.97
C SER A 43 2.84 -15.13 -14.47
N SER A 44 2.09 -16.10 -15.01
CA SER A 44 2.01 -16.36 -16.45
C SER A 44 1.21 -15.32 -17.24
N GLN A 45 0.49 -14.41 -16.56
CA GLN A 45 -0.31 -13.35 -17.17
C GLN A 45 0.35 -11.96 -17.12
N LEU A 46 1.54 -11.84 -16.52
CA LEU A 46 2.29 -10.58 -16.53
C LEU A 46 3.09 -10.45 -17.84
N PRO A 47 3.12 -9.26 -18.47
CA PRO A 47 3.96 -9.01 -19.65
C PRO A 47 5.42 -9.45 -19.38
N PRO A 48 5.97 -10.40 -20.16
CA PRO A 48 7.29 -10.99 -19.90
C PRO A 48 8.44 -9.98 -19.93
N ASP A 49 8.24 -8.86 -20.60
CA ASP A 49 9.19 -7.78 -20.83
C ASP A 49 9.20 -6.73 -19.71
N GLU A 50 8.10 -6.59 -18.96
CA GLU A 50 7.95 -5.55 -17.92
C GLU A 50 8.12 -6.07 -16.48
N SER A 51 8.04 -7.39 -16.27
CA SER A 51 8.20 -8.00 -14.94
C SER A 51 9.67 -8.14 -14.52
N PRO A 52 10.03 -7.79 -13.27
CA PRO A 52 11.34 -8.08 -12.70
C PRO A 52 11.49 -9.56 -12.33
N ILE A 53 10.38 -10.30 -12.26
CA ILE A 53 10.36 -11.75 -12.05
C ILE A 53 10.33 -12.41 -13.42
N VAL A 54 11.38 -13.17 -13.72
CA VAL A 54 11.62 -13.78 -15.03
C VAL A 54 11.39 -15.28 -14.93
N ARG A 55 10.66 -15.82 -15.90
CA ARG A 55 10.34 -17.25 -15.99
C ARG A 55 11.42 -17.99 -16.78
N VAL A 56 11.86 -19.13 -16.27
CA VAL A 56 12.78 -20.09 -16.90
C VAL A 56 12.17 -21.49 -16.75
N GLY A 57 11.48 -21.96 -17.80
CA GLY A 57 10.69 -23.19 -17.73
C GLY A 57 9.51 -23.08 -16.75
N ASN A 58 9.49 -23.91 -15.71
CA ASN A 58 8.51 -23.84 -14.60
C ASN A 58 9.06 -23.10 -13.37
N LYS A 59 10.26 -22.53 -13.46
CA LYS A 59 10.94 -21.82 -12.37
C LYS A 59 10.98 -20.32 -12.64
N TYR A 60 11.22 -19.56 -11.58
CA TYR A 60 11.21 -18.11 -11.60
C TYR A 60 12.44 -17.58 -10.86
N TYR A 61 12.98 -16.46 -11.34
CA TYR A 61 14.03 -15.73 -10.63
C TYR A 61 13.76 -14.22 -10.68
N LEU A 62 14.27 -13.50 -9.70
CA LEU A 62 14.24 -12.05 -9.64
C LEU A 62 15.44 -11.46 -10.37
N SER A 63 15.22 -10.81 -11.51
CA SER A 63 16.26 -10.06 -12.19
C SER A 63 16.48 -8.71 -11.49
N GLU A 64 17.59 -8.58 -10.76
CA GLU A 64 18.00 -7.32 -10.11
C GLU A 64 18.15 -6.16 -11.11
N LYS A 65 18.61 -6.47 -12.33
CA LYS A 65 18.70 -5.49 -13.43
C LYS A 65 17.31 -4.95 -13.79
N ARG A 66 16.33 -5.83 -14.04
CA ARG A 66 14.95 -5.43 -14.38
C ARG A 66 14.25 -4.77 -13.20
N LEU A 67 14.51 -5.22 -11.97
CA LEU A 67 14.00 -4.58 -10.75
C LEU A 67 14.51 -3.14 -10.62
N THR A 68 15.78 -2.90 -10.93
CA THR A 68 16.39 -1.57 -10.93
C THR A 68 15.79 -0.69 -12.03
N GLU A 69 15.60 -1.23 -13.23
CA GLU A 69 14.97 -0.49 -14.35
C GLU A 69 13.50 -0.14 -14.05
N LEU A 70 12.73 -1.09 -13.52
CA LEU A 70 11.34 -0.86 -13.08
C LEU A 70 11.29 0.23 -12.00
N ARG A 71 12.21 0.19 -11.01
CA ARG A 71 12.32 1.24 -9.98
C ARG A 71 12.63 2.60 -10.61
N LYS A 72 13.53 2.66 -11.58
CA LYS A 72 13.93 3.88 -12.28
C LYS A 72 12.78 4.44 -13.12
N ARG A 73 12.20 3.64 -14.02
CA ARG A 73 11.05 4.01 -14.88
C ARG A 73 9.89 4.52 -14.05
N ARG A 74 9.52 3.80 -12.97
CA ARG A 74 8.47 4.27 -12.05
C ARG A 74 8.86 5.56 -11.34
N ASN A 75 10.09 5.68 -10.85
CA ASN A 75 10.53 6.91 -10.19
C ASN A 75 10.50 8.09 -11.17
N GLU A 76 10.87 7.93 -12.43
CA GLU A 76 10.81 8.99 -13.47
C GLU A 76 9.37 9.36 -13.80
N LEU A 77 8.53 8.36 -14.08
CA LEU A 77 7.13 8.47 -14.48
C LEU A 77 6.26 9.15 -13.42
N PHE A 78 6.60 8.99 -12.14
CA PHE A 78 5.89 9.60 -11.04
C PHE A 78 6.67 10.72 -10.33
N SER A 79 7.92 11.05 -10.68
CA SER A 79 8.76 11.98 -9.87
C SER A 79 8.23 13.42 -9.83
N PRO A 80 7.95 14.09 -10.97
CA PRO A 80 7.46 15.47 -10.95
C PRO A 80 6.11 15.56 -10.24
N LEU A 81 5.20 14.64 -10.56
CA LEU A 81 3.87 14.59 -9.98
C LEU A 81 3.90 14.23 -8.48
N ARG A 82 4.68 13.23 -8.07
CA ARG A 82 4.80 12.82 -6.66
C ARG A 82 5.40 13.93 -5.81
N LYS A 83 6.45 14.62 -6.29
CA LYS A 83 7.00 15.79 -5.60
C LYS A 83 5.96 16.91 -5.50
N TRP A 84 5.23 17.16 -6.59
CA TRP A 84 4.17 18.17 -6.61
C TRP A 84 3.06 17.83 -5.60
N ILE A 85 2.45 16.64 -5.67
CA ILE A 85 1.43 16.14 -4.72
C ILE A 85 1.93 16.23 -3.29
N LYS A 86 3.14 15.75 -3.01
CA LYS A 86 3.71 15.73 -1.66
C LYS A 86 3.78 17.12 -1.02
N HIS A 87 3.93 18.17 -1.82
CA HIS A 87 4.00 19.55 -1.36
C HIS A 87 2.68 20.33 -1.47
N THR A 88 1.74 19.89 -2.31
CA THR A 88 0.44 20.56 -2.52
C THR A 88 -0.75 19.85 -1.88
N ALA A 89 -0.60 18.60 -1.44
CA ALA A 89 -1.68 17.82 -0.84
C ALA A 89 -2.17 18.47 0.47
N LYS A 90 -3.42 18.93 0.42
CA LYS A 90 -4.15 19.49 1.55
C LYS A 90 -4.84 18.36 2.29
N VAL A 91 -4.38 18.06 3.51
CA VAL A 91 -5.01 17.05 4.36
C VAL A 91 -6.09 17.67 5.25
N PRO A 92 -7.16 16.92 5.59
CA PRO A 92 -8.22 17.35 6.48
C PRO A 92 -7.69 17.74 7.85
N LYS A 93 -8.40 18.64 8.53
CA LYS A 93 -8.12 18.96 9.92
C LYS A 93 -8.22 17.68 10.76
N GLY A 94 -7.24 17.47 11.64
CA GLY A 94 -7.19 16.27 12.48
C GLY A 94 -6.58 15.03 11.81
N PHE A 95 -6.32 15.03 10.50
CA PHE A 95 -5.71 13.89 9.79
C PHE A 95 -4.39 13.45 10.41
N LEU A 96 -3.46 14.39 10.66
CA LEU A 96 -2.17 14.06 11.25
C LEU A 96 -2.32 13.50 12.68
N ARG A 97 -3.26 14.01 13.47
CA ARG A 97 -3.55 13.52 14.82
C ARG A 97 -3.99 12.06 14.77
N TYR A 98 -4.94 11.76 13.89
CA TYR A 98 -5.42 10.41 13.65
C TYR A 98 -4.27 9.47 13.27
N GLN A 99 -3.48 9.85 12.27
CA GLN A 99 -2.37 9.01 11.78
C GLN A 99 -1.32 8.73 12.87
N VAL A 100 -1.00 9.73 13.70
CA VAL A 100 -0.07 9.54 14.83
C VAL A 100 -0.63 8.56 15.85
N LEU A 101 -1.87 8.74 16.31
CA LEU A 101 -2.48 7.83 17.29
C LEU A 101 -2.64 6.41 16.72
N TYR A 102 -3.04 6.30 15.45
CA TYR A 102 -3.16 5.03 14.74
C TYR A 102 -1.82 4.30 14.68
N LYS A 103 -0.72 4.99 14.36
CA LYS A 103 0.62 4.38 14.36
C LYS A 103 1.12 4.00 15.75
N LEU A 104 0.80 4.80 16.76
CA LEU A 104 1.16 4.47 18.14
C LEU A 104 0.35 3.28 18.71
N LYS A 105 -0.77 2.91 18.09
CA LYS A 105 -1.49 1.66 18.40
C LYS A 105 -0.68 0.41 18.00
N GLU A 106 0.16 0.51 16.96
CA GLU A 106 0.98 -0.61 16.47
C GLU A 106 2.19 -0.87 17.38
N ARG A 107 2.93 0.19 17.72
CA ARG A 107 4.12 0.14 18.61
C ARG A 107 4.52 1.54 19.07
N PRO A 108 5.32 1.66 20.15
CA PRO A 108 5.94 2.93 20.50
C PRO A 108 6.88 3.44 19.40
N MET A 109 6.83 4.73 19.09
CA MET A 109 7.62 5.35 18.01
C MET A 109 8.13 6.74 18.41
N SER A 110 9.31 7.10 17.92
CA SER A 110 9.81 8.49 17.93
C SER A 110 9.10 9.36 16.87
N GLY A 111 9.23 10.68 16.97
CA GLY A 111 8.63 11.62 16.01
C GLY A 111 9.15 11.45 14.57
N SER A 112 10.42 11.07 14.42
CA SER A 112 11.04 10.78 13.11
C SER A 112 10.51 9.47 12.53
N GLU A 113 10.39 8.41 13.34
CA GLU A 113 9.78 7.14 12.93
C GLU A 113 8.31 7.32 12.53
N LEU A 114 7.52 8.07 13.32
CA LEU A 114 6.13 8.39 12.98
C LEU A 114 6.04 9.09 11.62
N THR A 115 6.92 10.05 11.37
CA THR A 115 6.94 10.78 10.09
C THR A 115 7.23 9.83 8.93
N ALA A 116 8.20 8.93 9.10
CA ALA A 116 8.58 7.95 8.08
C ALA A 116 7.47 6.91 7.85
N ALA A 117 6.91 6.34 8.91
CA ALA A 117 5.85 5.35 8.86
C ALA A 117 4.57 5.90 8.22
N ILE A 118 4.18 7.14 8.56
CA ILE A 118 3.03 7.82 7.93
C ILE A 118 3.31 8.10 6.46
N GLU A 119 4.51 8.54 6.09
CA GLU A 119 4.87 8.72 4.68
C GLU A 119 4.81 7.38 3.90
N GLU A 120 5.24 6.28 4.52
CA GLU A 120 5.23 4.94 3.93
C GLU A 120 3.82 4.42 3.68
N ASP A 121 2.94 4.48 4.69
CA ASP A 121 1.53 4.09 4.59
C ASP A 121 0.80 4.82 3.47
N LEU A 122 1.17 6.09 3.24
CA LEU A 122 0.59 6.95 2.22
C LEU A 122 1.28 6.81 0.86
N GLY A 123 2.07 5.75 0.64
CA GLY A 123 2.78 5.53 -0.63
C GLY A 123 3.78 6.64 -0.99
N GLY A 124 4.13 7.49 -0.01
CA GLY A 124 4.91 8.71 -0.18
C GLY A 124 4.20 9.83 -0.95
N PHE A 125 2.87 9.82 -1.04
CA PHE A 125 2.06 10.89 -1.61
C PHE A 125 1.91 12.09 -0.66
N TRP A 126 2.05 11.87 0.65
CA TRP A 126 2.04 12.96 1.62
C TRP A 126 3.03 12.69 2.74
N LYS A 127 3.62 13.76 3.27
CA LYS A 127 4.53 13.72 4.41
C LYS A 127 4.17 14.85 5.38
N PRO A 128 4.03 14.58 6.68
CA PRO A 128 3.88 15.63 7.68
C PRO A 128 5.02 16.64 7.59
N LYS A 129 4.72 17.94 7.72
CA LYS A 129 5.78 18.96 7.82
C LYS A 129 6.58 18.73 9.11
N PRO A 130 7.90 18.95 9.12
CA PRO A 130 8.71 18.77 10.34
C PRO A 130 8.16 19.54 11.55
N GLY A 131 7.68 20.77 11.31
CA GLY A 131 7.11 21.63 12.35
C GLY A 131 5.72 21.25 12.85
N SER A 132 5.02 20.29 12.24
CA SER A 132 3.68 19.86 12.72
C SER A 132 3.71 18.65 13.66
N MET A 133 4.78 17.85 13.64
CA MET A 133 4.84 16.60 14.39
C MET A 133 5.02 16.83 15.90
N TYR A 134 6.10 17.51 16.30
CA TYR A 134 6.42 17.69 17.72
C TYR A 134 5.41 18.54 18.50
N PRO A 135 4.85 19.65 17.95
CA PRO A 135 3.78 20.36 18.62
C PRO A 135 2.53 19.49 18.86
N LEU A 136 2.21 18.62 17.91
CA LEU A 136 1.10 17.68 18.06
C LEU A 136 1.39 16.65 19.14
N LEU A 137 2.58 16.02 19.13
CA LEU A 137 2.97 15.05 20.16
C LEU A 137 2.96 15.65 21.57
N LYS A 138 3.44 16.90 21.71
CA LYS A 138 3.37 17.65 22.97
C LYS A 138 1.92 17.88 23.42
N SER A 139 1.01 18.17 22.49
CA SER A 139 -0.42 18.29 22.81
C SER A 139 -0.99 16.95 23.26
N LEU A 140 -0.75 15.88 22.50
CA LEU A 140 -1.26 14.54 22.82
C LEU A 140 -0.78 14.04 24.19
N PHE A 141 0.49 14.32 24.52
CA PHE A 141 1.05 14.04 25.83
C PHE A 141 0.34 14.82 26.95
N ARG A 142 0.22 16.14 26.79
CA ARG A 142 -0.49 17.00 27.77
C ARG A 142 -1.95 16.57 27.95
N ASP A 143 -2.61 16.14 26.89
CA ASP A 143 -4.00 15.74 26.91
C ASP A 143 -4.18 14.29 27.46
N GLY A 144 -3.07 13.60 27.77
CA GLY A 144 -3.03 12.26 28.36
C GLY A 144 -3.31 11.13 27.37
N LEU A 145 -3.29 11.40 26.07
CA LEU A 145 -3.56 10.42 25.01
C LEU A 145 -2.30 9.61 24.65
N THR A 146 -1.12 10.16 24.93
CA THR A 146 0.17 9.47 24.77
C THR A 146 1.02 9.65 26.01
N ARG A 147 1.95 8.72 26.27
CA ARG A 147 3.02 8.87 27.26
C ARG A 147 4.38 8.86 26.58
N GLU A 148 5.35 9.55 27.19
CA GLU A 148 6.73 9.50 26.74
C GLU A 148 7.46 8.35 27.42
N ILE A 149 8.25 7.62 26.66
CA ILE A 149 9.18 6.61 27.17
C ILE A 149 10.61 6.97 26.70
N PRO A 150 11.61 6.81 27.57
CA PRO A 150 13.00 6.95 27.16
C PRO A 150 13.36 5.85 26.15
N ASP A 151 14.16 6.21 25.16
CA ASP A 151 14.80 5.23 24.28
C ASP A 151 16.01 4.59 24.98
N GLU A 152 16.53 3.47 24.45
CA GLU A 152 17.68 2.74 25.04
C GLU A 152 18.91 3.65 25.21
N ASP A 153 19.11 4.59 24.28
CA ASP A 153 20.20 5.57 24.29
C ASP A 153 19.91 6.84 25.12
N GLY A 154 18.70 6.99 25.68
CA GLY A 154 18.25 8.15 26.48
C GLY A 154 18.17 9.49 25.73
N ARG A 155 18.62 9.55 24.47
CA ARG A 155 18.70 10.77 23.64
C ARG A 155 17.45 11.05 22.84
N THR A 156 16.70 10.01 22.47
CA THR A 156 15.49 10.11 21.67
C THR A 156 14.29 9.82 22.56
N ARG A 157 13.24 10.62 22.45
CA ARG A 157 11.97 10.35 23.14
C ARG A 157 11.07 9.55 22.22
N ARG A 158 10.60 8.39 22.69
CA ARG A 158 9.56 7.63 22.02
C ARG A 158 8.23 7.93 22.70
N TYR A 159 7.16 7.82 21.94
CA TYR A 159 5.80 8.03 22.41
C TYR A 159 5.07 6.70 22.34
N GLU A 160 4.19 6.48 23.30
CA GLU A 160 3.36 5.29 23.40
C GLU A 160 1.91 5.70 23.63
N LEU A 161 0.98 4.98 23.01
CA LEU A 161 -0.46 5.23 23.18
C LEU A 161 -0.90 4.82 24.59
N THR A 162 -1.70 5.66 25.24
CA THR A 162 -2.31 5.33 26.55
C THR A 162 -3.66 4.62 26.35
N PRO A 163 -4.21 3.95 27.39
CA PRO A 163 -5.58 3.43 27.34
C PRO A 163 -6.61 4.51 26.99
N LYS A 164 -6.45 5.72 27.54
CA LYS A 164 -7.26 6.90 27.20
C LYS A 164 -7.12 7.29 25.72
N GLY A 165 -5.90 7.21 25.16
CA GLY A 165 -5.64 7.46 23.74
C GLY A 165 -6.32 6.44 22.82
N LEU A 166 -6.34 5.17 23.23
CA LEU A 166 -7.01 4.09 22.50
C LEU A 166 -8.54 4.29 22.50
N GLU A 167 -9.12 4.56 23.66
CA GLU A 167 -10.55 4.86 23.77
C GLU A 167 -10.92 6.11 22.95
N PHE A 168 -10.08 7.15 22.97
CA PHE A 168 -10.29 8.37 22.20
C PHE A 168 -10.34 8.09 20.69
N ILE A 169 -9.39 7.32 20.15
CA ILE A 169 -9.35 7.06 18.71
C ILE A 169 -10.53 6.20 18.26
N GLU A 170 -10.93 5.20 19.04
CA GLU A 170 -12.07 4.32 18.72
C GLU A 170 -13.39 5.11 18.72
N ASN A 171 -13.59 5.97 19.72
CA ASN A 171 -14.73 6.88 19.82
C ASN A 171 -14.80 7.93 18.70
N GLU A 172 -13.66 8.50 18.32
CA GLU A 172 -13.61 9.56 17.29
C GLU A 172 -13.83 8.99 15.88
N ILE A 173 -13.35 7.76 15.62
CA ILE A 173 -13.62 7.04 14.36
C ILE A 173 -15.11 6.71 14.24
N GLU A 174 -15.74 6.26 15.34
CA GLU A 174 -17.15 5.86 15.34
C GLU A 174 -18.09 7.07 15.21
N ARG A 175 -17.76 8.20 15.85
CA ARG A 175 -18.56 9.43 15.78
C ARG A 175 -18.39 10.22 14.49
N SER A 176 -17.25 10.12 13.81
CA SER A 176 -16.92 10.99 12.67
C SER A 176 -16.89 10.22 11.35
N SER A 177 -18.07 9.95 10.81
CA SER A 177 -18.26 9.47 9.43
C SER A 177 -17.56 10.38 8.42
N GLU A 178 -17.62 11.71 8.63
CA GLU A 178 -16.94 12.69 7.79
C GLU A 178 -15.41 12.62 7.86
N LEU A 179 -14.82 12.39 9.04
CA LEU A 179 -13.36 12.26 9.14
C LEU A 179 -12.91 10.98 8.44
N ARG A 180 -13.67 9.89 8.58
CA ARG A 180 -13.44 8.64 7.85
C ARG A 180 -13.53 8.84 6.34
N GLU A 181 -14.53 9.57 5.85
CA GLU A 181 -14.69 9.90 4.44
C GLU A 181 -13.55 10.78 3.91
N LYS A 182 -13.20 11.85 4.64
CA LYS A 182 -12.11 12.77 4.28
C LYS A 182 -10.73 12.10 4.34
N ILE A 183 -10.52 11.18 5.30
CA ILE A 183 -9.32 10.31 5.33
C ILE A 183 -9.31 9.42 4.08
N SER A 184 -10.44 8.79 3.74
CA SER A 184 -10.56 7.98 2.53
C SER A 184 -10.19 8.76 1.27
N GLN A 185 -10.59 10.02 1.14
CA GLN A 185 -10.22 10.86 -0.01
C GLN A 185 -8.72 11.21 -0.09
N VAL A 186 -8.02 11.27 1.05
CA VAL A 186 -6.57 11.57 1.11
C VAL A 186 -5.75 10.33 0.83
N LEU A 187 -6.15 9.20 1.43
CA LEU A 187 -5.53 7.91 1.20
C LEU A 187 -5.80 7.42 -0.22
N PHE A 188 -6.99 7.72 -0.74
CA PHE A 188 -7.54 7.28 -2.03
C PHE A 188 -8.15 8.48 -2.76
N PRO A 189 -7.31 9.40 -3.30
CA PRO A 189 -7.82 10.46 -4.17
C PRO A 189 -8.51 9.79 -5.37
N SER A 190 -9.83 9.77 -5.36
CA SER A 190 -10.65 9.14 -6.41
C SER A 190 -10.27 9.70 -7.76
N ALA A 191 -9.92 8.84 -8.73
CA ALA A 191 -9.82 9.05 -10.19
C ALA A 191 -9.08 10.30 -10.77
N SER A 192 -8.83 11.35 -10.00
CA SER A 192 -8.30 12.65 -10.44
C SER A 192 -6.77 12.68 -10.48
N PHE A 193 -6.09 11.60 -10.10
CA PHE A 193 -4.63 11.59 -9.94
C PHE A 193 -3.89 10.40 -10.55
N SER A 194 -4.48 9.72 -11.53
CA SER A 194 -3.68 8.87 -12.42
C SER A 194 -3.08 9.75 -13.52
N PRO A 195 -1.77 10.02 -13.55
CA PRO A 195 -1.12 10.74 -14.66
C PRO A 195 -1.15 9.98 -16.00
N PHE A 196 -1.77 8.81 -16.06
CA PHE A 196 -1.98 8.03 -17.30
C PHE A 196 -3.38 8.21 -17.90
N MET A 197 -4.26 8.98 -17.24
CA MET A 197 -5.63 9.15 -17.66
C MET A 197 -5.81 10.60 -18.12
N ASP A 198 -5.53 10.87 -19.40
CA ASP A 198 -5.69 12.19 -20.03
C ASP A 198 -7.15 12.68 -20.10
N SER A 199 -8.13 11.96 -19.54
CA SER A 199 -9.55 12.35 -19.52
C SER A 199 -10.35 11.60 -18.43
N PRO A 200 -10.42 12.10 -17.19
CA PRO A 200 -11.21 11.48 -16.12
C PRO A 200 -12.71 11.42 -16.43
N GLU A 201 -13.20 12.27 -17.34
CA GLU A 201 -14.60 12.33 -17.78
C GLU A 201 -15.04 11.12 -18.63
N LYS A 202 -14.09 10.30 -19.13
CA LYS A 202 -14.37 9.13 -19.99
C LYS A 202 -14.37 7.80 -19.26
N ILE A 203 -14.10 7.78 -17.95
CA ILE A 203 -14.06 6.55 -17.16
C ILE A 203 -15.47 6.28 -16.60
N PRO A 204 -16.13 5.16 -16.95
CA PRO A 204 -17.41 4.79 -16.37
C PRO A 204 -17.37 4.78 -14.83
N PRO A 205 -18.43 5.23 -14.14
CA PRO A 205 -18.47 5.28 -12.68
C PRO A 205 -18.10 3.95 -11.99
N ALA A 206 -18.41 2.81 -12.62
CA ALA A 206 -18.03 1.49 -12.13
C ALA A 206 -16.51 1.31 -11.96
N LEU A 207 -15.71 1.86 -12.88
CA LEU A 207 -14.25 1.79 -12.81
C LEU A 207 -13.67 2.80 -11.81
N GLN A 208 -14.36 3.93 -11.58
CA GLN A 208 -13.96 4.91 -10.56
C GLN A 208 -14.08 4.33 -9.14
N ASN A 209 -15.12 3.53 -8.90
CA ASN A 209 -15.40 2.91 -7.60
C ASN A 209 -14.62 1.62 -7.35
N LEU A 210 -13.99 1.03 -8.37
CA LEU A 210 -13.27 -0.24 -8.26
C LEU A 210 -12.10 -0.16 -7.27
N PHE A 211 -11.22 0.85 -7.40
CA PHE A 211 -10.06 1.00 -6.52
C PHE A 211 -10.43 1.25 -5.04
N PRO A 212 -11.33 2.20 -4.71
CA PRO A 212 -11.82 2.37 -3.33
C PRO A 212 -12.45 1.11 -2.74
N THR A 213 -13.20 0.35 -3.55
CA THR A 213 -13.85 -0.90 -3.12
C THR A 213 -12.82 -1.98 -2.80
N LEU A 214 -11.86 -2.22 -3.70
CA LEU A 214 -10.79 -3.21 -3.52
C LEU A 214 -9.93 -2.93 -2.28
N LEU A 215 -9.72 -1.66 -1.98
CA LEU A 215 -8.93 -1.30 -0.80
C LEU A 215 -9.76 -1.33 0.50
N SER A 216 -11.03 -0.95 0.48
CA SER A 216 -11.92 -1.15 1.62
C SER A 216 -12.02 -2.63 1.99
N LEU A 217 -12.08 -3.49 0.96
CA LEU A 217 -12.01 -4.94 1.10
C LEU A 217 -10.69 -5.38 1.75
N ARG A 218 -9.55 -4.81 1.34
CA ARG A 218 -8.25 -5.09 1.97
C ARG A 218 -8.26 -4.78 3.47
N ILE A 219 -8.83 -3.65 3.89
CA ILE A 219 -8.93 -3.28 5.32
C ILE A 219 -9.82 -4.29 6.06
N LEU A 220 -10.94 -4.70 5.46
CA LEU A 220 -11.83 -5.70 6.03
C LEU A 220 -11.11 -7.05 6.22
N LEU A 221 -10.32 -7.49 5.24
CA LEU A 221 -9.53 -8.71 5.33
C LEU A 221 -8.46 -8.65 6.44
N MET A 222 -7.90 -7.46 6.70
CA MET A 222 -6.96 -7.24 7.81
C MET A 222 -7.63 -7.21 9.19
N SER A 223 -8.95 -7.11 9.23
CA SER A 223 -9.75 -7.00 10.47
C SER A 223 -10.21 -8.36 11.01
N ASN A 224 -9.58 -9.46 10.57
CA ASN A 224 -9.90 -10.84 10.93
C ASN A 224 -11.40 -11.21 10.72
N PRO A 225 -11.90 -11.15 9.47
CA PRO A 225 -13.30 -11.41 9.17
C PRO A 225 -13.68 -12.88 9.41
N SER A 226 -14.98 -13.14 9.61
CA SER A 226 -15.47 -14.50 9.79
C SER A 226 -15.29 -15.36 8.54
N PRO A 227 -15.22 -16.70 8.65
CA PRO A 227 -15.12 -17.60 7.51
C PRO A 227 -16.24 -17.41 6.48
N ILE A 228 -17.45 -17.06 6.93
CA ILE A 228 -18.61 -16.80 6.07
C ILE A 228 -18.36 -15.56 5.19
N ILE A 229 -17.84 -14.48 5.79
CA ILE A 229 -17.51 -13.25 5.06
C ILE A 229 -16.40 -13.52 4.05
N LEU A 230 -15.39 -14.32 4.40
CA LEU A 230 -14.32 -14.71 3.48
C LEU A 230 -14.87 -15.49 2.26
N GLU A 231 -15.81 -16.40 2.49
CA GLU A 231 -16.44 -17.17 1.41
C GLU A 231 -17.26 -16.29 0.47
N GLU A 232 -18.02 -15.34 1.00
CA GLU A 232 -18.78 -14.38 0.19
C GLU A 232 -17.87 -13.49 -0.67
N ILE A 233 -16.78 -13.00 -0.08
CA ILE A 233 -15.78 -12.20 -0.79
C ILE A 233 -15.12 -13.01 -1.90
N ALA A 234 -14.75 -14.26 -1.61
CA ALA A 234 -14.14 -15.16 -2.60
C ALA A 234 -15.06 -15.38 -3.80
N LYS A 235 -16.33 -15.70 -3.56
CA LYS A 235 -17.35 -15.86 -4.63
C LYS A 235 -17.51 -14.60 -5.47
N ALA A 236 -17.49 -13.42 -4.85
CA ALA A 236 -17.58 -12.15 -5.58
C ALA A 236 -16.34 -11.89 -6.44
N ALA A 237 -15.15 -12.18 -5.90
CA ALA A 237 -13.88 -12.04 -6.63
C ALA A 237 -13.80 -12.99 -7.82
N GLU A 238 -14.19 -14.26 -7.65
CA GLU A 238 -14.24 -15.26 -8.73
C GLU A 238 -15.12 -14.80 -9.90
N ARG A 239 -16.32 -14.29 -9.61
CA ARG A 239 -17.22 -13.75 -10.65
C ARG A 239 -16.60 -12.58 -11.39
N PHE A 240 -15.98 -11.65 -10.65
CA PHE A 240 -15.34 -10.49 -11.24
C PHE A 240 -14.17 -10.87 -12.15
N ILE A 241 -13.30 -11.78 -11.68
CA ILE A 241 -12.17 -12.30 -12.45
C ILE A 241 -12.67 -12.97 -13.74
N LEU A 242 -13.68 -13.83 -13.64
CA LEU A 242 -14.25 -14.55 -14.77
C LEU A 242 -14.80 -13.61 -15.85
N GLU A 243 -15.46 -12.52 -15.47
CA GLU A 243 -15.91 -11.50 -16.43
C GLU A 243 -14.75 -10.72 -17.05
N LEU A 244 -13.71 -10.37 -16.28
CA LEU A 244 -12.51 -9.73 -16.83
C LEU A 244 -11.76 -10.64 -17.81
N GLU A 245 -11.68 -11.94 -17.53
CA GLU A 245 -11.05 -12.91 -18.45
C GLU A 245 -11.83 -13.03 -19.76
N LYS A 246 -13.17 -13.03 -19.73
CA LYS A 246 -13.99 -13.01 -20.94
C LYS A 246 -13.72 -11.76 -21.77
N ILE A 247 -13.62 -10.60 -21.12
CA ILE A 247 -13.30 -9.34 -21.80
C ILE A 247 -11.88 -9.42 -22.38
N ARG A 248 -10.89 -9.88 -21.61
CA ARG A 248 -9.51 -10.01 -22.09
C ARG A 248 -9.45 -10.90 -23.33
N LYS A 249 -10.01 -12.11 -23.28
CA LYS A 249 -10.06 -13.04 -24.44
C LYS A 249 -10.73 -12.44 -25.67
N LYS A 250 -11.70 -11.54 -25.49
CA LYS A 250 -12.42 -10.88 -26.59
C LYS A 250 -11.59 -9.79 -27.29
N TYR A 251 -10.63 -9.17 -26.57
CA TYR A 251 -9.89 -8.01 -27.04
C TYR A 251 -8.35 -8.21 -27.05
N GLU A 252 -7.85 -9.37 -26.63
CA GLU A 252 -6.47 -9.79 -26.85
C GLU A 252 -6.27 -9.98 -28.36
N PRO A 253 -5.29 -9.32 -28.99
CA PRO A 253 -4.98 -9.59 -30.38
C PRO A 253 -4.61 -11.07 -30.48
N SER A 254 -5.34 -11.82 -31.31
CA SER A 254 -4.88 -13.15 -31.71
C SER A 254 -3.50 -12.94 -32.30
N ASP A 255 -2.47 -13.52 -31.70
CA ASP A 255 -1.15 -13.60 -32.30
C ASP A 255 -1.33 -14.12 -33.73
N SER A 256 -1.30 -13.21 -34.68
CA SER A 256 -1.24 -13.53 -36.09
C SER A 256 0.16 -14.07 -36.30
N THR A 257 0.27 -15.40 -36.21
CA THR A 257 1.27 -16.17 -36.94
C THR A 257 1.41 -15.60 -38.34
N ASN A 258 2.55 -14.96 -38.59
CA ASN A 258 3.36 -15.05 -39.79
C ASN A 258 4.76 -14.51 -39.51
#